data_AF-A0A4Q6C0D7-F1
#
_entry.id   AF-A0A4Q6C0D7-F1
#
_cell.length_a   1.000
_cell.length_b   1.000
_cell.length_c   1.000
_cell.angle_alpha   90.00
_cell.angle_beta   90.00
_cell.angle_gamma   90.00
#
_symmetry.space_group_name_H-M   'P 1'
#
loop_
_entity.id
_entity.type
_entity.pdbx_description
1 polymer ?
#
loop_
_entity_poly.entity_id
_entity_poly.type
_entity_poly.pdbx_seq_one_letter_code
_entity_poly.pdbx_strand_id
1 'polypeptide(L)'
;AWVRLNTASGRQRIVSNGYFSLNAGYNLGVSNEFVTFGLCNTSGTLATCSQAISNIPIADGHWHYVAGVYDTSGQALRIYIDGKISPIAKDSPVGNCGTANPTELLYNGCTTNGTGGLGTTLIGGYKQASTYYEGFQGQIDEVALWGRLLSTSEINSVYRRGSERVLVQVRTCSDVSCTSTPGWKGPDLTARTFYSEIQNNSTLPALTGTVLNGSLQLPIGLWGFNDSNRYFQYRLILEGDDRAASCSGVNCGPEVLSTSVGPDHYPMVGTSVTRTVPSSFYSLDSISAVYTTCPLGARFQFSLNGSQWYWHNGSTWASSDGSFNQSNPTAFTGLPQFGNQVGRGSVYVKTLLRSDGTTPCELDSINLTGNTSF
;
A
#
# COMPACT_ATOMS: atom_id res chain seq x y z
N ALA A 1 -4.95 -15.04 17.81
CA ALA A 1 -5.34 -14.01 18.80
C ALA A 1 -4.09 -13.24 19.19
N TRP A 2 -4.20 -11.94 19.40
CA TRP A 2 -3.14 -11.12 19.96
C TRP A 2 -3.26 -11.11 21.48
N VAL A 3 -2.15 -11.33 22.19
CA VAL A 3 -2.11 -11.37 23.64
C VAL A 3 -0.94 -10.59 24.20
N ARG A 4 -1.13 -9.96 25.35
CA ARG A 4 -0.07 -9.25 26.07
C ARG A 4 -0.20 -9.51 27.57
N LEU A 5 0.88 -9.98 28.18
CA LEU A 5 0.95 -10.33 29.60
C LEU A 5 2.37 -10.18 30.12
N ASN A 6 2.53 -9.68 31.35
CA ASN A 6 3.85 -9.42 31.97
C ASN A 6 4.41 -10.62 32.73
N THR A 7 3.52 -11.40 33.32
CA THR A 7 3.82 -12.62 34.08
C THR A 7 2.59 -13.50 33.94
N ALA A 8 2.78 -14.79 33.81
CA ALA A 8 1.68 -15.71 34.06
C ALA A 8 2.14 -16.80 35.03
N SER A 9 1.29 -17.03 36.04
CA SER A 9 1.47 -18.05 37.05
C SER A 9 0.36 -19.08 36.86
N GLY A 10 0.73 -20.34 36.69
CA GLY A 10 -0.24 -21.39 36.43
C GLY A 10 -0.94 -21.21 35.09
N ARG A 11 -2.13 -21.81 34.96
CA ARG A 11 -2.86 -21.90 33.69
C ARG A 11 -3.86 -20.78 33.50
N GLN A 12 -3.89 -20.27 32.29
CA GLN A 12 -4.76 -19.19 31.85
C GLN A 12 -5.30 -19.51 30.45
N ARG A 13 -6.57 -19.19 30.18
CA ARG A 13 -7.19 -19.46 28.87
C ARG A 13 -7.33 -18.18 28.06
N ILE A 14 -6.87 -18.22 26.82
CA ILE A 14 -7.08 -17.15 25.84
C ILE A 14 -8.45 -17.35 25.21
N VAL A 15 -8.71 -18.55 24.67
CA VAL A 15 -10.01 -18.97 24.18
C VAL A 15 -10.24 -20.44 24.53
N SER A 16 -11.45 -20.77 24.94
CA SER A 16 -11.84 -22.14 25.25
C SER A 16 -13.25 -22.42 24.76
N ASN A 17 -13.51 -23.67 24.41
CA ASN A 17 -14.84 -24.23 24.30
C ASN A 17 -14.80 -25.54 25.08
N GLY A 18 -15.21 -25.51 26.35
CA GLY A 18 -15.00 -26.63 27.27
C GLY A 18 -13.54 -26.80 27.72
N TYR A 19 -13.16 -28.05 28.00
CA TYR A 19 -11.80 -28.57 28.28
C TYR A 19 -11.47 -29.05 29.71
N PHE A 20 -11.99 -28.49 30.81
CA PHE A 20 -12.03 -29.21 32.10
C PHE A 20 -13.33 -28.98 32.88
N SER A 21 -14.31 -29.83 32.57
CA SER A 21 -15.56 -30.21 33.26
C SER A 21 -16.12 -31.44 32.51
N LEU A 22 -17.40 -31.84 32.66
CA LEU A 22 -18.03 -32.94 31.88
C LEU A 22 -18.13 -32.70 30.34
N ASN A 23 -17.43 -31.71 29.78
CA ASN A 23 -17.61 -31.30 28.39
C ASN A 23 -16.33 -31.47 27.57
N ALA A 24 -16.45 -32.16 26.44
CA ALA A 24 -15.45 -32.18 25.40
C ALA A 24 -15.14 -30.77 24.88
N GLY A 25 -13.99 -30.63 24.22
CA GLY A 25 -13.72 -29.48 23.37
C GLY A 25 -12.25 -29.12 23.32
N TYR A 26 -11.97 -27.82 23.20
CA TYR A 26 -10.64 -27.30 22.92
C TYR A 26 -10.29 -26.11 23.80
N ASN A 27 -8.99 -25.85 23.88
CA ASN A 27 -8.47 -24.65 24.50
C ASN A 27 -7.22 -24.15 23.77
N LEU A 28 -7.06 -22.83 23.76
CA LEU A 28 -5.80 -22.14 23.56
C LEU A 28 -5.55 -21.29 24.81
N GLY A 29 -4.35 -21.35 25.35
CA GLY A 29 -4.02 -20.71 26.62
C GLY A 29 -2.53 -20.52 26.83
N VAL A 30 -2.18 -20.19 28.06
CA VAL A 30 -0.81 -20.06 28.54
C VAL A 30 -0.68 -20.84 29.84
N SER A 31 0.43 -21.55 30.01
CA SER A 31 0.82 -22.18 31.27
C SER A 31 2.18 -21.64 31.66
N ASN A 32 2.22 -20.90 32.78
CA ASN A 32 3.33 -20.03 33.14
C ASN A 32 3.62 -19.03 32.03
N GLU A 33 4.65 -19.22 31.21
CA GLU A 33 4.99 -18.31 30.10
C GLU A 33 4.80 -18.94 28.71
N PHE A 34 4.41 -20.21 28.64
CA PHE A 34 4.36 -20.98 27.41
C PHE A 34 2.94 -21.16 26.90
N VAL A 35 2.74 -21.05 25.60
CA VAL A 35 1.46 -21.23 24.93
C VAL A 35 1.06 -22.70 24.98
N THR A 36 -0.20 -22.97 25.29
CA THR A 36 -0.76 -24.32 25.33
C THR A 36 -1.94 -24.43 24.37
N PHE A 37 -2.04 -25.53 23.63
CA PHE A 37 -3.21 -25.85 22.80
C PHE A 37 -3.58 -27.33 22.92
N GLY A 38 -4.85 -27.64 23.10
CA GLY A 38 -5.26 -29.01 23.40
C GLY A 38 -6.71 -29.32 23.09
N LEU A 39 -6.98 -30.61 22.91
CA LEU A 39 -8.30 -31.21 22.69
C LEU A 39 -8.59 -32.35 23.66
N CYS A 40 -9.84 -32.43 24.12
CA CYS A 40 -10.27 -33.53 24.95
C CYS A 40 -11.73 -33.90 24.71
N ASN A 41 -12.08 -35.15 25.03
CA ASN A 41 -13.45 -35.64 25.02
C ASN A 41 -14.15 -35.37 26.36
N THR A 42 -15.47 -35.61 26.39
CA THR A 42 -16.26 -35.56 27.62
C THR A 42 -15.71 -36.57 28.63
N SER A 43 -15.49 -36.13 29.87
CA SER A 43 -14.91 -36.96 30.95
C SER A 43 -13.52 -37.50 30.64
N GLY A 44 -12.76 -36.81 29.77
CA GLY A 44 -11.40 -37.21 29.47
C GLY A 44 -10.46 -37.10 30.67
N THR A 45 -9.44 -37.93 30.65
CA THR A 45 -8.38 -38.03 31.65
C THR A 45 -7.06 -37.55 31.06
N LEU A 46 -6.03 -37.42 31.88
CA LEU A 46 -4.66 -37.16 31.40
C LEU A 46 -4.23 -38.13 30.29
N ALA A 47 -4.60 -39.42 30.40
CA ALA A 47 -4.23 -40.44 29.42
C ALA A 47 -5.01 -40.35 28.10
N THR A 48 -6.15 -39.65 28.10
CA THR A 48 -7.04 -39.56 26.94
C THR A 48 -7.18 -38.16 26.39
N CYS A 49 -6.65 -37.12 27.03
CA CYS A 49 -6.58 -35.75 26.51
C CYS A 49 -5.23 -35.51 25.81
N SER A 50 -5.26 -34.72 24.73
CA SER A 50 -4.07 -34.30 23.99
C SER A 50 -3.84 -32.81 24.26
N GLN A 51 -2.69 -32.45 24.82
CA GLN A 51 -2.33 -31.06 25.13
C GLN A 51 -0.87 -30.83 24.75
N ALA A 52 -0.64 -29.88 23.85
CA ALA A 52 0.68 -29.38 23.52
C ALA A 52 0.99 -28.13 24.35
N ILE A 53 2.27 -27.95 24.68
CA ILE A 53 2.85 -26.74 25.28
C ILE A 53 4.07 -26.32 24.46
N SER A 54 4.21 -25.02 24.19
CA SER A 54 5.39 -24.45 23.53
C SER A 54 6.60 -24.45 24.48
N ASN A 55 7.77 -24.13 23.93
CA ASN A 55 8.97 -23.80 24.72
C ASN A 55 9.45 -22.35 24.48
N ILE A 56 8.64 -21.53 23.82
CA ILE A 56 8.90 -20.11 23.58
C ILE A 56 8.08 -19.31 24.61
N PRO A 57 8.73 -18.55 25.51
CA PRO A 57 8.04 -17.72 26.48
C PRO A 57 7.42 -16.49 25.80
N ILE A 58 6.20 -16.13 26.19
CA ILE A 58 5.47 -14.94 25.68
C ILE A 58 5.05 -13.96 26.78
N ALA A 59 5.32 -14.29 28.05
CA ALA A 59 4.97 -13.46 29.19
C ALA A 59 6.05 -12.41 29.48
N ASP A 60 6.30 -11.53 28.51
CA ASP A 60 7.37 -10.53 28.57
C ASP A 60 6.88 -9.07 28.50
N GLY A 61 5.56 -8.87 28.61
CA GLY A 61 4.93 -7.56 28.58
C GLY A 61 4.74 -6.97 27.19
N HIS A 62 5.00 -7.71 26.10
CA HIS A 62 4.74 -7.28 24.72
C HIS A 62 3.56 -8.03 24.09
N TRP A 63 3.09 -7.52 22.96
CA TRP A 63 2.08 -8.19 22.15
C TRP A 63 2.70 -9.36 21.39
N HIS A 64 2.06 -10.53 21.52
CA HIS A 64 2.37 -11.72 20.75
C HIS A 64 1.14 -12.22 20.02
N TYR A 65 1.30 -12.67 18.79
CA TYR A 65 0.25 -13.37 18.06
C TYR A 65 0.36 -14.86 18.30
N VAL A 66 -0.69 -15.47 18.83
CA VAL A 66 -0.72 -16.91 19.08
C VAL A 66 -1.88 -17.58 18.34
N ALA A 67 -1.60 -18.77 17.79
CA ALA A 67 -2.60 -19.58 17.12
C ALA A 67 -2.43 -21.08 17.46
N GLY A 68 -3.55 -21.75 17.71
CA GLY A 68 -3.64 -23.20 17.77
C GLY A 68 -4.28 -23.74 16.50
N VAL A 69 -3.68 -24.78 15.92
CA VAL A 69 -4.19 -25.44 14.72
C VAL A 69 -4.57 -26.87 15.04
N TYR A 70 -5.82 -27.22 14.73
CA TYR A 70 -6.35 -28.56 14.78
C TYR A 70 -6.49 -29.12 13.37
N ASP A 71 -5.67 -30.11 13.03
CA ASP A 71 -5.66 -30.78 11.72
C ASP A 71 -6.30 -32.16 11.84
N THR A 72 -7.56 -32.26 11.39
CA THR A 72 -8.34 -33.51 11.46
C THR A 72 -7.85 -34.58 10.49
N SER A 73 -7.28 -34.17 9.36
CA SER A 73 -6.84 -35.09 8.31
C SER A 73 -5.47 -35.67 8.63
N GLY A 74 -4.55 -34.83 9.09
CA GLY A 74 -3.22 -35.24 9.57
C GLY A 74 -3.21 -35.75 11.01
N GLN A 75 -4.32 -35.62 11.74
CA GLN A 75 -4.46 -35.94 13.16
C GLN A 75 -3.35 -35.31 14.03
N ALA A 76 -3.15 -34.00 13.84
CA ALA A 76 -2.09 -33.23 14.51
C ALA A 76 -2.59 -31.93 15.16
N LEU A 77 -1.95 -31.55 16.28
CA LEU A 77 -2.06 -30.23 16.89
C LEU A 77 -0.77 -29.44 16.70
N ARG A 78 -0.90 -28.16 16.34
CA ARG A 78 0.26 -27.26 16.16
C ARG A 78 0.02 -25.94 16.90
N ILE A 79 1.10 -25.36 17.40
CA ILE A 79 1.11 -24.03 18.04
C ILE A 79 1.96 -23.11 17.17
N TYR A 80 1.45 -21.91 16.93
CA TYR A 80 2.18 -20.84 16.25
C TYR A 80 2.29 -19.65 17.17
N ILE A 81 3.47 -19.04 17.18
CA ILE A 81 3.80 -17.82 17.93
C ILE A 81 4.44 -16.87 16.93
N ASP A 82 3.94 -15.64 16.88
CA ASP A 82 4.42 -14.55 16.01
C ASP A 82 4.57 -15.00 14.54
N GLY A 83 3.53 -15.67 14.05
CA GLY A 83 3.44 -16.14 12.65
C GLY A 83 4.33 -17.34 12.31
N LYS A 84 5.01 -17.95 13.28
CA LYS A 84 5.93 -19.09 13.09
C LYS A 84 5.50 -20.31 13.88
N ILE A 85 5.77 -21.50 13.34
CA ILE A 85 5.49 -22.74 14.05
C ILE A 85 6.42 -22.86 15.26
N SER A 86 5.84 -23.11 16.43
CA SER A 86 6.59 -23.25 17.67
C SER A 86 7.09 -24.69 17.83
N PRO A 87 8.29 -24.90 18.39
CA PRO A 87 8.61 -26.18 18.98
C PRO A 87 7.65 -26.47 20.14
N ILE A 88 7.28 -27.74 20.31
CA ILE A 88 6.33 -28.16 21.33
C ILE A 88 6.81 -29.40 22.09
N ALA A 89 6.20 -29.61 23.25
CA ALA A 89 6.23 -30.85 24.00
C ALA A 89 4.82 -31.25 24.42
N LYS A 90 4.68 -32.44 25.02
CA LYS A 90 3.44 -32.82 25.71
C LYS A 90 3.33 -32.06 27.02
N ASP A 91 2.17 -31.49 27.27
CA ASP A 91 1.83 -30.94 28.58
C ASP A 91 1.29 -32.06 29.48
N SER A 92 2.18 -32.97 29.87
CA SER A 92 1.84 -34.20 30.61
C SER A 92 1.04 -34.00 31.90
N PRO A 93 1.13 -32.86 32.64
CA PRO A 93 0.23 -32.57 33.74
C PRO A 93 -1.26 -32.49 33.37
N VAL A 94 -1.60 -32.32 32.10
CA VAL A 94 -2.98 -32.07 31.64
C VAL A 94 -3.43 -32.96 30.49
N GLY A 95 -2.53 -33.28 29.57
CA GLY A 95 -2.82 -34.17 28.45
C GLY A 95 -1.56 -34.91 28.04
N ASN A 96 -1.58 -36.22 28.25
CA ASN A 96 -0.45 -37.11 27.96
C ASN A 96 -0.71 -38.00 26.74
N CYS A 97 -1.91 -37.94 26.16
CA CYS A 97 -2.21 -38.68 24.94
C CYS A 97 -1.49 -38.06 23.74
N GLY A 98 -1.04 -38.93 22.83
CA GLY A 98 -0.37 -38.57 21.60
C GLY A 98 1.15 -38.62 21.69
N THR A 99 1.79 -38.35 20.56
CA THR A 99 3.23 -38.35 20.37
C THR A 99 3.68 -36.99 19.88
N ALA A 100 4.55 -36.32 20.65
CA ALA A 100 5.14 -35.06 20.26
C ALA A 100 6.28 -35.32 19.27
N ASN A 101 6.12 -34.81 18.06
CA ASN A 101 7.22 -34.48 17.16
C ASN A 101 7.60 -33.00 17.38
N PRO A 102 8.80 -32.55 17.02
CA PRO A 102 9.32 -31.26 17.48
C PRO A 102 8.37 -30.07 17.29
N THR A 103 7.51 -30.09 16.27
CA THR A 103 6.59 -28.99 15.93
C THR A 103 5.10 -29.37 15.94
N GLU A 104 4.75 -30.61 16.28
CA GLU A 104 3.37 -31.08 16.24
C GLU A 104 3.09 -32.23 17.22
N LEU A 105 1.90 -32.23 17.81
CA LEU A 105 1.42 -33.34 18.63
C LEU A 105 0.47 -34.20 17.81
N LEU A 106 0.93 -35.40 17.44
CA LEU A 106 0.12 -36.40 16.73
C LEU A 106 -0.82 -37.09 17.72
N TYR A 107 -2.13 -37.08 17.44
CA TYR A 107 -3.17 -37.62 18.32
C TYR A 107 -3.91 -38.84 17.74
N ASN A 108 -3.40 -39.44 16.65
CA ASN A 108 -4.02 -40.58 15.96
C ASN A 108 -4.39 -41.79 16.86
N GLY A 109 -3.65 -42.02 17.95
CA GLY A 109 -3.91 -43.08 18.93
C GLY A 109 -4.83 -42.68 20.09
N CYS A 110 -5.36 -41.46 20.07
CA CYS A 110 -6.14 -40.89 21.16
C CYS A 110 -7.63 -41.03 20.93
N THR A 111 -8.39 -41.23 22.00
CA THR A 111 -9.86 -41.13 21.99
C THR A 111 -10.34 -39.66 21.89
N THR A 112 -9.42 -38.71 21.69
CA THR A 112 -9.68 -37.29 21.42
C THR A 112 -10.16 -37.07 19.99
N ASN A 113 -11.47 -37.20 19.73
CA ASN A 113 -12.00 -36.81 18.42
C ASN A 113 -12.49 -35.36 18.35
N GLY A 114 -12.39 -34.56 19.43
CA GLY A 114 -12.82 -33.15 19.40
C GLY A 114 -14.30 -32.95 18.98
N THR A 115 -15.09 -34.03 18.95
CA THR A 115 -16.45 -34.11 18.38
C THR A 115 -17.54 -34.20 19.45
N GLY A 116 -17.23 -33.93 20.72
CA GLY A 116 -18.26 -33.89 21.76
C GLY A 116 -19.05 -32.58 21.76
N GLY A 117 -20.26 -32.61 22.35
CA GLY A 117 -21.24 -31.53 22.28
C GLY A 117 -20.69 -30.16 22.66
N LEU A 118 -21.09 -29.14 21.87
CA LEU A 118 -20.61 -27.76 21.96
C LEU A 118 -20.78 -27.20 23.38
N GLY A 119 -19.68 -26.93 24.06
CA GLY A 119 -19.68 -26.06 25.23
C GLY A 119 -19.95 -24.61 24.83
N THR A 120 -20.06 -23.73 25.81
CA THR A 120 -20.00 -22.28 25.55
C THR A 120 -18.56 -21.88 25.21
N THR A 121 -18.36 -21.16 24.11
CA THR A 121 -17.06 -20.55 23.81
C THR A 121 -16.83 -19.36 24.74
N LEU A 122 -15.68 -19.31 25.39
CA LEU A 122 -15.28 -18.25 26.30
C LEU A 122 -13.94 -17.66 25.86
N ILE A 123 -13.80 -16.36 26.01
CA ILE A 123 -12.54 -15.63 25.86
C ILE A 123 -12.07 -15.27 27.28
N GLY A 124 -10.78 -15.49 27.56
CA GLY A 124 -10.18 -15.09 28.83
C GLY A 124 -10.45 -16.02 30.02
N GLY A 125 -10.93 -17.25 29.81
CA GLY A 125 -11.20 -18.21 30.89
C GLY A 125 -11.95 -19.45 30.40
N TYR A 126 -12.35 -20.30 31.36
CA TYR A 126 -13.41 -21.29 31.14
C TYR A 126 -14.39 -21.30 32.32
N LYS A 127 -15.56 -21.94 32.15
CA LYS A 127 -16.62 -22.03 33.15
C LYS A 127 -16.93 -23.48 33.49
N GLN A 128 -17.02 -23.79 34.78
CA GLN A 128 -17.53 -25.06 35.31
C GLN A 128 -18.65 -24.77 36.30
N ALA A 129 -19.84 -25.33 36.02
CA ALA A 129 -21.07 -24.98 36.73
C ALA A 129 -21.27 -23.45 36.77
N SER A 130 -21.30 -22.84 37.96
CA SER A 130 -21.47 -21.40 38.18
C SER A 130 -20.16 -20.64 38.42
N THR A 131 -18.99 -21.29 38.32
CA THR A 131 -17.68 -20.68 38.66
C THR A 131 -16.77 -20.57 37.43
N TYR A 132 -16.02 -19.47 37.36
CA TYR A 132 -15.02 -19.20 36.32
C TYR A 132 -13.61 -19.53 36.81
N TYR A 133 -12.79 -20.16 35.96
CA TYR A 133 -11.46 -20.65 36.29
C TYR A 133 -10.45 -20.29 35.18
N GLU A 134 -9.16 -20.35 35.54
CA GLU A 134 -8.03 -20.10 34.62
C GLU A 134 -8.17 -18.77 33.86
N GLY A 135 -8.58 -17.72 34.58
CA GLY A 135 -8.78 -16.39 34.02
C GLY A 135 -7.49 -15.83 33.43
N PHE A 136 -7.58 -15.25 32.24
CA PHE A 136 -6.44 -14.61 31.58
C PHE A 136 -6.07 -13.30 32.29
N GLN A 137 -4.79 -13.18 32.66
CA GLN A 137 -4.24 -12.02 33.37
C GLN A 137 -3.39 -11.20 32.41
N GLY A 138 -4.06 -10.51 31.50
CA GLY A 138 -3.42 -9.70 30.48
C GLY A 138 -4.44 -9.04 29.56
N GLN A 139 -3.98 -8.60 28.40
CA GLN A 139 -4.82 -8.05 27.34
C GLN A 139 -4.95 -9.08 26.22
N ILE A 140 -6.17 -9.23 25.70
CA ILE A 140 -6.47 -10.04 24.52
C ILE A 140 -7.08 -9.10 23.49
N ASP A 141 -6.61 -9.19 22.25
CA ASP A 141 -7.17 -8.46 21.12
C ASP A 141 -7.28 -9.38 19.89
N GLU A 142 -8.14 -9.00 18.94
CA GLU A 142 -8.25 -9.63 17.62
C GLU A 142 -8.34 -11.18 17.68
N VAL A 143 -9.36 -11.68 18.38
CA VAL A 143 -9.65 -13.11 18.49
C VAL A 143 -10.46 -13.57 17.29
N ALA A 144 -9.95 -14.57 16.58
CA ALA A 144 -10.61 -15.18 15.45
C ALA A 144 -10.58 -16.72 15.54
N LEU A 145 -11.62 -17.35 15.02
CA LEU A 145 -11.76 -18.80 14.89
C LEU A 145 -12.12 -19.12 13.44
N TRP A 146 -11.41 -20.09 12.85
CA TRP A 146 -11.64 -20.51 11.46
C TRP A 146 -12.23 -21.91 11.44
N GLY A 147 -13.29 -22.09 10.63
CA GLY A 147 -13.88 -23.41 10.35
C GLY A 147 -13.10 -24.25 9.33
N ARG A 148 -11.83 -23.91 9.09
CA ARG A 148 -10.94 -24.60 8.15
C ARG A 148 -9.51 -24.61 8.66
N LEU A 149 -8.72 -25.52 8.13
CA LEU A 149 -7.28 -25.54 8.35
C LEU A 149 -6.63 -24.32 7.67
N LEU A 150 -5.85 -23.56 8.44
CA LEU A 150 -4.95 -22.55 7.90
C LEU A 150 -3.56 -23.16 7.69
N SER A 151 -2.96 -22.88 6.54
CA SER A 151 -1.55 -23.20 6.26
C SER A 151 -0.59 -22.28 7.02
N THR A 152 0.68 -22.69 7.13
CA THR A 152 1.73 -21.88 7.75
C THR A 152 1.86 -20.48 7.13
N SER A 153 1.75 -20.37 5.80
CA SER A 153 1.81 -19.08 5.10
C SER A 153 0.60 -18.20 5.37
N GLU A 154 -0.60 -18.79 5.51
CA GLU A 154 -1.80 -18.03 5.88
C GLU A 154 -1.73 -17.52 7.31
N ILE A 155 -1.23 -18.33 8.25
CA ILE A 155 -1.03 -17.92 9.65
C ILE A 155 -0.01 -16.78 9.73
N ASN A 156 1.09 -16.90 8.99
CA ASN A 156 2.08 -15.83 8.86
C ASN A 156 1.44 -14.55 8.27
N SER A 157 0.59 -14.67 7.26
CA SER A 157 -0.12 -13.53 6.68
C SER A 157 -1.09 -12.87 7.66
N VAL A 158 -1.76 -13.64 8.53
CA VAL A 158 -2.61 -13.08 9.61
C VAL A 158 -1.76 -12.31 10.62
N TYR A 159 -0.62 -12.88 11.03
CA TYR A 159 0.32 -12.21 11.93
C TYR A 159 0.82 -10.88 11.35
N ARG A 160 1.35 -10.92 10.11
CA ARG A 160 1.94 -9.75 9.45
C ARG A 160 0.95 -8.60 9.28
N ARG A 161 -0.34 -8.89 9.08
CA ARG A 161 -1.39 -7.85 9.04
C ARG A 161 -1.55 -7.07 10.34
N GLY A 162 -1.18 -7.64 11.48
CA GLY A 162 -1.23 -6.97 12.78
C GLY A 162 0.11 -6.37 13.20
N SER A 163 1.23 -7.02 12.85
CA SER A 163 2.59 -6.58 13.22
C SER A 163 3.17 -5.53 12.28
N GLU A 164 2.70 -5.43 11.03
CA GLU A 164 3.26 -4.53 10.02
C GLU A 164 2.27 -3.43 9.64
N ARG A 165 2.76 -2.20 9.56
CA ARG A 165 1.96 -1.03 9.15
C ARG A 165 2.71 -0.22 8.11
N VAL A 166 2.01 0.14 7.04
CA VAL A 166 2.50 1.05 6.01
C VAL A 166 1.71 2.34 6.12
N LEU A 167 2.35 3.36 6.67
CA LEU A 167 1.75 4.67 6.86
C LEU A 167 2.27 5.63 5.80
N VAL A 168 1.36 6.39 5.19
CA VAL A 168 1.69 7.33 4.11
C VAL A 168 1.20 8.72 4.47
N GLN A 169 2.02 9.71 4.15
CA GLN A 169 1.59 11.10 4.08
C GLN A 169 2.11 11.73 2.81
N VAL A 170 1.39 12.75 2.36
CA VAL A 170 1.66 13.43 1.10
C VAL A 170 1.75 14.94 1.31
N ARG A 171 2.37 15.62 0.37
CA ARG A 171 2.38 17.08 0.29
C ARG A 171 2.56 17.54 -1.15
N THR A 172 2.09 18.75 -1.44
CA THR A 172 2.39 19.43 -2.71
C THR A 172 3.04 20.76 -2.45
N CYS A 173 3.84 21.23 -3.40
CA CYS A 173 4.70 22.39 -3.24
C CYS A 173 4.84 23.18 -4.54
N SER A 174 5.03 24.48 -4.41
CA SER A 174 5.33 25.37 -5.55
C SER A 174 6.79 25.26 -6.02
N ASP A 175 7.70 24.84 -5.13
CA ASP A 175 9.12 24.69 -5.42
C ASP A 175 9.59 23.22 -5.38
N VAL A 176 10.66 22.90 -6.13
CA VAL A 176 11.17 21.53 -6.28
C VAL A 176 11.65 20.91 -4.97
N SER A 177 12.09 21.73 -4.02
CA SER A 177 12.61 21.28 -2.73
C SER A 177 11.54 21.15 -1.65
N CYS A 178 10.30 21.59 -1.93
CA CYS A 178 9.22 21.66 -0.96
C CYS A 178 9.56 22.45 0.32
N THR A 179 10.39 23.49 0.20
CA THR A 179 10.81 24.32 1.33
C THR A 179 9.81 25.43 1.64
N SER A 180 9.07 25.91 0.62
CA SER A 180 8.12 27.03 0.75
C SER A 180 6.71 26.61 1.20
N THR A 181 6.39 25.32 1.16
CA THR A 181 5.07 24.78 1.53
C THR A 181 5.23 23.64 2.56
N PRO A 182 5.50 23.98 3.83
CA PRO A 182 5.71 22.96 4.86
C PRO A 182 4.37 22.31 5.26
N GLY A 183 4.36 20.99 5.39
CA GLY A 183 3.23 20.25 5.97
C GLY A 183 2.94 18.93 5.27
N TRP A 184 3.25 17.83 5.94
CA TRP A 184 2.76 16.51 5.55
C TRP A 184 1.27 16.41 5.88
N LYS A 185 0.49 15.77 5.01
CA LYS A 185 -0.96 15.61 5.15
C LYS A 185 -1.35 14.14 5.05
N GLY A 186 -2.18 13.69 5.97
CA GLY A 186 -2.94 12.44 5.89
C GLY A 186 -4.37 12.65 5.37
N PRO A 187 -5.26 11.66 5.53
CA PRO A 187 -6.64 11.70 5.04
C PRO A 187 -7.49 12.89 5.52
N ASP A 188 -7.20 13.42 6.71
CA ASP A 188 -7.91 14.58 7.27
C ASP A 188 -7.27 15.92 6.92
N LEU A 189 -6.31 15.92 5.98
CA LEU A 189 -5.52 17.08 5.55
C LEU A 189 -4.61 17.66 6.64
N THR A 190 -4.37 16.94 7.73
CA THR A 190 -3.44 17.34 8.80
C THR A 190 -2.20 16.44 8.85
N ALA A 191 -1.18 16.90 9.57
CA ALA A 191 0.05 16.12 9.81
C ALA A 191 -0.12 15.02 10.87
N ARG A 192 -1.30 14.91 11.51
CA ARG A 192 -1.55 13.98 12.62
C ARG A 192 -2.09 12.63 12.17
N THR A 193 -2.65 12.56 10.96
CA THR A 193 -3.20 11.33 10.40
C THR A 193 -2.32 10.77 9.31
N PHE A 194 -2.48 9.48 9.05
CA PHE A 194 -1.73 8.76 8.02
C PHE A 194 -2.72 8.01 7.16
N TYR A 195 -2.45 7.97 5.87
CA TYR A 195 -3.08 6.97 5.02
C TYR A 195 -2.45 5.61 5.37
N SER A 196 -3.25 4.56 5.40
CA SER A 196 -2.82 3.18 5.63
C SER A 196 -3.62 2.22 4.74
N GLU A 197 -3.45 0.92 4.94
CA GLU A 197 -4.29 -0.13 4.35
C GLU A 197 -5.80 0.10 4.54
N ILE A 198 -6.22 0.83 5.58
CA ILE A 198 -7.63 1.19 5.79
C ILE A 198 -8.15 2.00 4.60
N GLN A 199 -7.35 2.91 4.05
CA GLN A 199 -7.73 3.71 2.88
C GLN A 199 -7.57 2.96 1.55
N ASN A 200 -7.03 1.73 1.54
CA ASN A 200 -7.07 0.85 0.38
C ASN A 200 -8.43 0.14 0.29
N ASN A 201 -9.52 0.89 0.20
CA ASN A 201 -10.88 0.35 0.35
C ASN A 201 -11.65 0.36 -0.98
N SER A 202 -12.54 -0.62 -1.18
CA SER A 202 -13.41 -0.67 -2.37
C SER A 202 -14.44 0.46 -2.42
N THR A 203 -14.70 1.13 -1.30
CA THR A 203 -15.59 2.29 -1.21
C THR A 203 -14.88 3.46 -0.54
N LEU A 204 -14.46 4.43 -1.33
CA LEU A 204 -13.76 5.65 -0.88
C LEU A 204 -14.60 6.90 -1.17
N PRO A 205 -14.48 7.97 -0.35
CA PRO A 205 -13.72 8.06 0.90
C PRO A 205 -14.50 7.55 2.13
N ALA A 206 -15.69 6.96 1.95
CA ALA A 206 -16.58 6.58 3.05
C ALA A 206 -16.06 5.42 3.92
N LEU A 207 -15.13 4.60 3.41
CA LEU A 207 -14.53 3.46 4.11
C LEU A 207 -15.53 2.40 4.60
N THR A 208 -16.69 2.30 3.93
CA THR A 208 -17.73 1.32 4.25
C THR A 208 -17.59 0.01 3.48
N GLY A 209 -16.65 -0.07 2.54
CA GLY A 209 -16.39 -1.25 1.73
C GLY A 209 -15.35 -2.17 2.38
N THR A 210 -14.85 -3.11 1.58
CA THR A 210 -13.80 -4.06 1.98
C THR A 210 -12.42 -3.50 1.64
N VAL A 211 -11.43 -3.79 2.49
CA VAL A 211 -10.02 -3.56 2.16
C VAL A 211 -9.65 -4.39 0.92
N LEU A 212 -9.02 -3.74 -0.04
CA LEU A 212 -8.60 -4.31 -1.31
C LEU A 212 -7.31 -5.11 -1.12
N ASN A 213 -7.22 -6.22 -1.84
CA ASN A 213 -5.99 -7.01 -1.92
C ASN A 213 -5.05 -6.40 -2.95
N GLY A 214 -3.74 -6.42 -2.68
CA GLY A 214 -2.70 -5.96 -3.59
C GLY A 214 -2.04 -4.66 -3.13
N SER A 215 -1.46 -3.92 -4.08
CA SER A 215 -0.73 -2.68 -3.79
C SER A 215 -1.64 -1.61 -3.19
N LEU A 216 -1.17 -0.93 -2.14
CA LEU A 216 -1.85 0.20 -1.52
C LEU A 216 -2.16 1.29 -2.55
N GLN A 217 -3.44 1.54 -2.83
CA GLN A 217 -3.90 2.60 -3.72
C GLN A 217 -4.39 3.80 -2.90
N LEU A 218 -3.85 4.98 -3.19
CA LEU A 218 -4.21 6.22 -2.49
C LEU A 218 -4.72 7.28 -3.49
N PRO A 219 -6.04 7.32 -3.75
CA PRO A 219 -6.62 8.36 -4.61
C PRO A 219 -6.75 9.68 -3.83
N ILE A 220 -5.65 10.42 -3.72
CA ILE A 220 -5.51 11.62 -2.87
C ILE A 220 -6.59 12.67 -3.18
N GLY A 221 -6.99 12.82 -4.45
CA GLY A 221 -8.03 13.76 -4.87
C GLY A 221 -9.41 13.53 -4.25
N LEU A 222 -9.70 12.31 -3.75
CA LEU A 222 -10.97 12.01 -3.08
C LEU A 222 -11.04 12.51 -1.63
N TRP A 223 -9.92 13.00 -1.08
CA TRP A 223 -9.80 13.42 0.33
C TRP A 223 -9.85 14.94 0.51
N GLY A 224 -10.44 15.67 -0.44
CA GLY A 224 -10.54 17.13 -0.38
C GLY A 224 -9.21 17.86 -0.58
N PHE A 225 -8.22 17.17 -1.13
CA PHE A 225 -6.91 17.73 -1.43
C PHE A 225 -7.01 18.65 -2.66
N ASN A 226 -7.03 19.97 -2.45
CA ASN A 226 -7.29 20.98 -3.49
C ASN A 226 -6.08 21.88 -3.80
N ASP A 227 -4.88 21.53 -3.32
CA ASP A 227 -3.69 22.35 -3.53
C ASP A 227 -3.27 22.32 -5.01
N SER A 228 -3.14 23.48 -5.64
CA SER A 228 -2.70 23.62 -7.03
C SER A 228 -1.21 23.96 -7.09
N ASN A 229 -0.38 22.92 -7.04
CA ASN A 229 1.07 23.03 -6.92
C ASN A 229 1.76 22.13 -7.94
N ARG A 230 2.93 22.54 -8.44
CA ARG A 230 3.66 21.81 -9.49
C ARG A 230 4.34 20.54 -8.98
N TYR A 231 4.80 20.54 -7.74
CA TYR A 231 5.59 19.44 -7.17
C TYR A 231 4.77 18.65 -6.18
N PHE A 232 5.00 17.34 -6.15
CA PHE A 232 4.37 16.39 -5.25
C PHE A 232 5.45 15.58 -4.55
N GLN A 233 5.29 15.35 -3.25
CA GLN A 233 6.14 14.45 -2.49
C GLN A 233 5.26 13.56 -1.60
N TYR A 234 5.69 12.31 -1.45
CA TYR A 234 5.12 11.38 -0.49
C TYR A 234 6.23 10.90 0.44
N ARG A 235 5.83 10.45 1.63
CA ARG A 235 6.70 9.70 2.54
C ARG A 235 5.99 8.44 2.99
N LEU A 236 6.77 7.38 3.13
CA LEU A 236 6.34 6.11 3.69
C LEU A 236 7.00 5.95 5.05
N ILE A 237 6.22 5.58 6.04
CA ILE A 237 6.68 5.19 7.38
C ILE A 237 6.32 3.71 7.51
N LEU A 238 7.37 2.90 7.62
CA LEU A 238 7.30 1.44 7.61
C LEU A 238 7.52 0.98 9.05
N GLU A 239 6.46 0.50 9.69
CA GLU A 239 6.50 0.03 11.07
C GLU A 239 6.38 -1.50 11.09
N GLY A 240 7.16 -2.12 11.98
CA GLY A 240 7.15 -3.55 12.23
C GLY A 240 7.34 -3.81 13.71
N ASP A 241 6.48 -4.64 14.29
CA ASP A 241 6.56 -5.07 15.70
C ASP A 241 7.50 -6.31 15.86
N ASP A 242 8.03 -6.83 14.75
CA ASP A 242 8.95 -7.97 14.73
C ASP A 242 10.32 -7.64 15.35
N ARG A 243 10.82 -8.55 16.18
CA ARG A 243 12.17 -8.45 16.76
C ARG A 243 13.22 -8.88 15.74
N ALA A 244 14.37 -8.21 15.69
CA ALA A 244 15.51 -8.63 14.86
C ALA A 244 15.93 -10.10 15.11
N ALA A 245 15.78 -10.58 16.35
CA ALA A 245 16.03 -11.98 16.72
C ALA A 245 15.09 -12.97 16.02
N SER A 246 13.86 -12.55 15.71
CA SER A 246 12.91 -13.35 14.93
C SER A 246 13.37 -13.49 13.48
N CYS A 247 14.31 -12.68 12.99
CA CYS A 247 14.65 -12.59 11.57
C CYS A 247 16.16 -12.67 11.32
N SER A 248 16.82 -13.61 11.99
CA SER A 248 18.26 -13.89 11.81
C SER A 248 19.15 -12.66 12.03
N GLY A 249 18.72 -11.72 12.88
CA GLY A 249 19.42 -10.48 13.18
C GLY A 249 19.13 -9.33 12.20
N VAL A 250 18.27 -9.52 11.20
CA VAL A 250 17.87 -8.50 10.23
C VAL A 250 16.47 -7.96 10.57
N ASN A 251 16.20 -6.69 10.25
CA ASN A 251 14.85 -6.16 10.33
C ASN A 251 13.98 -6.83 9.25
N CYS A 252 12.87 -7.45 9.64
CA CYS A 252 11.90 -8.06 8.72
C CYS A 252 10.60 -7.26 8.62
N GLY A 253 10.66 -5.98 8.98
CA GLY A 253 9.58 -5.04 8.71
C GLY A 253 9.28 -4.89 7.22
N PRO A 254 8.19 -4.18 6.88
CA PRO A 254 7.75 -4.04 5.51
C PRO A 254 8.80 -3.33 4.64
N GLU A 255 8.88 -3.73 3.38
CA GLU A 255 9.77 -3.13 2.38
C GLU A 255 8.98 -2.59 1.20
N VAL A 256 9.55 -1.59 0.53
CA VAL A 256 8.95 -0.96 -0.64
C VAL A 256 9.56 -1.57 -1.90
N LEU A 257 8.77 -2.39 -2.59
CA LEU A 257 9.20 -3.00 -3.85
C LEU A 257 9.11 -2.00 -5.02
N SER A 258 8.02 -1.25 -5.09
CA SER A 258 7.78 -0.26 -6.13
C SER A 258 6.76 0.78 -5.67
N THR A 259 6.82 1.94 -6.31
CA THR A 259 5.87 3.04 -6.12
C THR A 259 5.55 3.63 -7.48
N SER A 260 4.30 4.03 -7.69
CA SER A 260 3.88 4.83 -8.83
C SER A 260 3.06 6.01 -8.34
N VAL A 261 3.17 7.13 -9.04
CA VAL A 261 2.34 8.32 -8.83
C VAL A 261 1.71 8.63 -10.18
N GLY A 262 0.41 8.90 -10.18
CA GLY A 262 -0.33 9.25 -11.37
C GLY A 262 -1.68 9.90 -11.03
N PRO A 263 -2.50 10.24 -12.03
CA PRO A 263 -2.16 10.18 -13.46
C PRO A 263 -1.08 11.19 -13.84
N ASP A 264 -0.40 10.96 -14.97
CA ASP A 264 0.51 11.96 -15.53
C ASP A 264 -0.26 13.24 -15.84
N HIS A 265 0.28 14.38 -15.39
CA HIS A 265 -0.25 15.69 -15.69
C HIS A 265 0.75 16.50 -16.51
N TYR A 266 0.32 16.92 -17.68
CA TYR A 266 1.13 17.69 -18.61
C TYR A 266 0.75 19.17 -18.58
N PRO A 267 1.70 20.11 -18.73
CA PRO A 267 1.40 21.53 -18.71
C PRO A 267 0.38 21.94 -19.79
N MET A 268 -0.75 22.49 -19.35
CA MET A 268 -1.74 23.13 -20.24
C MET A 268 -1.35 24.57 -20.60
N VAL A 269 -0.24 25.08 -20.04
CA VAL A 269 0.35 26.36 -20.43
C VAL A 269 1.36 26.08 -21.54
N GLY A 270 1.31 26.87 -22.61
CA GLY A 270 2.18 26.68 -23.76
C GLY A 270 3.65 26.77 -23.38
N THR A 271 4.43 25.71 -23.61
CA THR A 271 5.90 25.78 -23.56
C THR A 271 6.41 26.16 -24.94
N SER A 272 7.59 26.77 -25.03
CA SER A 272 8.14 27.18 -26.32
C SER A 272 9.55 26.67 -26.55
N VAL A 273 9.81 26.20 -27.76
CA VAL A 273 11.13 25.88 -28.29
C VAL A 273 11.46 26.93 -29.34
N THR A 274 12.57 27.64 -29.17
CA THR A 274 13.04 28.64 -30.14
C THR A 274 14.39 28.23 -30.69
N ARG A 275 14.52 28.18 -32.01
CA ARG A 275 15.84 28.05 -32.62
C ARG A 275 16.58 29.39 -32.48
N THR A 276 17.73 29.38 -31.81
CA THR A 276 18.53 30.58 -31.53
C THR A 276 19.38 31.06 -32.70
N VAL A 277 19.55 30.22 -33.73
CA VAL A 277 20.24 30.56 -34.98
C VAL A 277 19.18 30.82 -36.05
N PRO A 278 19.14 32.00 -36.68
CA PRO A 278 18.17 32.27 -37.73
C PRO A 278 18.58 31.66 -39.07
N SER A 279 17.64 31.58 -40.00
CA SER A 279 17.91 31.22 -41.40
C SER A 279 17.65 32.40 -42.31
N SER A 280 18.46 32.62 -43.33
CA SER A 280 18.18 33.62 -44.37
C SER A 280 16.97 33.22 -45.20
N PHE A 281 16.14 34.18 -45.61
CA PHE A 281 15.00 33.93 -46.51
C PHE A 281 14.64 35.17 -47.35
N TYR A 282 14.19 34.91 -48.57
CA TYR A 282 13.52 35.86 -49.46
C TYR A 282 12.00 35.62 -49.49
N SER A 283 11.57 34.35 -49.59
CA SER A 283 10.18 33.92 -49.44
C SER A 283 10.07 32.74 -48.48
N LEU A 284 8.91 32.59 -47.84
CA LEU A 284 8.56 31.44 -47.02
C LEU A 284 7.31 30.80 -47.62
N ASP A 285 7.32 29.48 -47.81
CA ASP A 285 6.25 28.81 -48.54
C ASP A 285 5.34 28.05 -47.57
N SER A 286 5.91 27.12 -46.81
CA SER A 286 5.15 26.32 -45.84
C SER A 286 6.00 25.95 -44.63
N ILE A 287 5.32 25.67 -43.52
CA ILE A 287 5.92 25.08 -42.33
C ILE A 287 5.19 23.78 -41.98
N SER A 288 5.94 22.73 -41.69
CA SER A 288 5.40 21.48 -41.16
C SER A 288 6.11 21.10 -39.88
N ALA A 289 5.48 20.22 -39.11
CA ALA A 289 6.05 19.65 -37.90
C ALA A 289 5.76 18.15 -37.85
N VAL A 290 6.74 17.41 -37.34
CA VAL A 290 6.61 16.01 -36.96
C VAL A 290 6.59 15.96 -35.44
N TYR A 291 5.60 15.29 -34.88
CA TYR A 291 5.42 15.14 -33.44
C TYR A 291 4.92 13.73 -33.15
N THR A 292 5.39 13.15 -32.05
CA THR A 292 4.97 11.81 -31.58
C THR A 292 3.55 11.88 -31.00
N THR A 293 3.33 12.81 -30.07
CA THR A 293 1.99 13.14 -29.51
C THR A 293 1.91 14.65 -29.39
N CYS A 294 0.81 15.28 -29.80
CA CYS A 294 0.51 16.68 -29.45
C CYS A 294 -0.96 17.01 -29.73
N PRO A 295 -1.86 16.92 -28.73
CA PRO A 295 -3.31 16.94 -28.95
C PRO A 295 -3.81 18.25 -29.58
N LEU A 296 -3.13 19.37 -29.32
CA LEU A 296 -3.48 20.69 -29.86
C LEU A 296 -2.61 21.12 -31.06
N GLY A 297 -1.69 20.25 -31.50
CA GLY A 297 -0.69 20.53 -32.53
C GLY A 297 0.36 21.56 -32.09
N ALA A 298 1.53 21.48 -32.71
CA ALA A 298 2.53 22.54 -32.58
C ALA A 298 2.06 23.82 -33.29
N ARG A 299 2.33 24.98 -32.68
CA ARG A 299 2.06 26.29 -33.28
C ARG A 299 3.31 27.13 -33.41
N PHE A 300 3.30 28.11 -34.32
CA PHE A 300 4.50 28.83 -34.73
C PHE A 300 4.31 30.34 -34.62
N GLN A 301 5.37 31.00 -34.18
CA GLN A 301 5.57 32.44 -34.29
C GLN A 301 6.89 32.69 -35.03
N PHE A 302 6.95 33.81 -35.74
CA PHE A 302 8.08 34.16 -36.60
C PHE A 302 8.68 35.49 -36.15
N SER A 303 9.99 35.66 -36.32
CA SER A 303 10.67 36.90 -35.96
C SER A 303 11.81 37.20 -36.93
N LEU A 304 12.06 38.48 -37.20
CA LEU A 304 13.22 38.92 -37.98
C LEU A 304 14.46 39.21 -37.12
N ASN A 305 14.28 39.41 -35.82
CA ASN A 305 15.32 39.90 -34.91
C ASN A 305 15.47 39.08 -33.61
N GLY A 306 14.67 38.03 -33.45
CA GLY A 306 14.68 37.15 -32.27
C GLY A 306 14.02 37.73 -31.01
N SER A 307 13.55 38.98 -31.04
CA SER A 307 12.93 39.65 -29.89
C SER A 307 11.46 40.01 -30.10
N GLN A 308 11.10 40.53 -31.29
CA GLN A 308 9.72 40.79 -31.67
C GLN A 308 9.14 39.60 -32.45
N TRP A 309 8.08 39.02 -31.91
CA TRP A 309 7.43 37.84 -32.47
C TRP A 309 6.14 38.22 -33.17
N TYR A 310 5.86 37.58 -34.30
CA TYR A 310 4.72 37.84 -35.16
C TYR A 310 3.91 36.56 -35.37
N TRP A 311 2.61 36.75 -35.55
CA TRP A 311 1.67 35.72 -35.95
C TRP A 311 0.72 36.29 -37.01
N HIS A 312 0.16 35.41 -37.84
CA HIS A 312 -0.87 35.79 -38.80
C HIS A 312 -2.26 35.64 -38.18
N ASN A 313 -3.02 36.73 -38.09
CA ASN A 313 -4.35 36.75 -37.43
C ASN A 313 -5.50 36.22 -38.31
N GLY A 314 -5.19 35.74 -39.52
CA GLY A 314 -6.18 35.32 -40.53
C GLY A 314 -6.30 36.30 -41.69
N SER A 315 -5.85 37.55 -41.53
CA SER A 315 -5.85 38.56 -42.61
C SER A 315 -4.50 39.25 -42.78
N THR A 316 -3.80 39.56 -41.68
CA THR A 316 -2.51 40.27 -41.69
C THR A 316 -1.55 39.71 -40.64
N TRP A 317 -0.27 39.99 -40.82
CA TRP A 317 0.75 39.76 -39.80
C TRP A 317 0.68 40.83 -38.71
N ALA A 318 0.62 40.39 -37.46
CA ALA A 318 0.56 41.26 -36.28
C ALA A 318 1.58 40.81 -35.24
N SER A 319 1.96 41.72 -34.34
CA SER A 319 2.77 41.38 -33.18
C SER A 319 2.03 40.36 -32.30
N SER A 320 2.77 39.38 -31.81
CA SER A 320 2.29 38.36 -30.90
C SER A 320 2.62 38.72 -29.45
N ASP A 321 1.68 38.46 -28.55
CA ASP A 321 1.87 38.48 -27.10
C ASP A 321 2.67 37.27 -26.57
N GLY A 322 3.09 36.36 -27.45
CA GLY A 322 3.81 35.15 -27.08
C GLY A 322 2.93 33.99 -26.63
N SER A 323 1.60 34.14 -26.65
CA SER A 323 0.66 33.08 -26.27
C SER A 323 0.42 32.06 -27.38
N PHE A 324 -0.05 30.87 -26.98
CA PHE A 324 -0.50 29.83 -27.90
C PHE A 324 -1.68 30.28 -28.78
N ASN A 325 -2.50 31.23 -28.32
CA ASN A 325 -3.62 31.75 -29.10
C ASN A 325 -3.17 32.72 -30.20
N GLN A 326 -2.11 33.49 -29.95
CA GLN A 326 -1.48 34.37 -30.94
C GLN A 326 -0.28 33.67 -31.61
N SER A 327 -0.54 32.50 -32.19
CA SER A 327 0.42 31.70 -32.95
C SER A 327 -0.29 30.90 -34.03
N ASN A 328 0.45 30.38 -35.01
CA ASN A 328 -0.12 29.78 -36.20
C ASN A 328 0.01 28.25 -36.22
N PRO A 329 -1.04 27.49 -36.58
CA PRO A 329 -0.91 26.04 -36.80
C PRO A 329 -0.09 25.75 -38.06
N THR A 330 0.36 24.50 -38.27
CA THR A 330 1.11 24.10 -39.48
C THR A 330 0.39 24.43 -40.80
N ALA A 331 -0.94 24.29 -40.83
CA ALA A 331 -1.75 24.44 -42.04
C ALA A 331 -2.20 25.89 -42.36
N PHE A 332 -1.58 26.93 -41.77
CA PHE A 332 -1.99 28.31 -42.03
C PHE A 332 -1.44 28.84 -43.36
N THR A 333 -2.25 29.63 -44.08
CA THR A 333 -1.96 30.09 -45.44
C THR A 333 -1.22 31.44 -45.52
N GLY A 334 -0.98 32.10 -44.38
CA GLY A 334 -0.42 33.45 -44.32
C GLY A 334 1.11 33.53 -44.50
N LEU A 335 1.81 32.39 -44.48
CA LEU A 335 3.28 32.33 -44.49
C LEU A 335 3.94 32.98 -45.72
N PRO A 336 3.43 32.80 -46.96
CA PRO A 336 3.94 33.48 -48.14
C PRO A 336 3.90 35.01 -48.10
N GLN A 337 3.05 35.59 -47.26
CA GLN A 337 2.92 37.05 -47.12
C GLN A 337 3.90 37.64 -46.10
N PHE A 338 4.59 36.82 -45.30
CA PHE A 338 5.45 37.29 -44.21
C PHE A 338 6.54 38.26 -44.70
N GLY A 339 7.24 37.89 -45.77
CA GLY A 339 8.31 38.70 -46.36
C GLY A 339 7.84 40.08 -46.86
N ASN A 340 6.61 40.15 -47.38
CA ASN A 340 6.03 41.38 -47.93
C ASN A 340 5.42 42.29 -46.86
N GLN A 341 4.90 41.72 -45.77
CA GLN A 341 4.22 42.48 -44.72
C GLN A 341 5.12 42.84 -43.54
N VAL A 342 6.07 41.97 -43.19
CA VAL A 342 6.94 42.14 -42.01
C VAL A 342 8.37 42.49 -42.43
N GLY A 343 8.86 41.90 -43.52
CA GLY A 343 10.19 42.16 -44.08
C GLY A 343 10.95 40.88 -44.40
N ARG A 344 12.09 41.01 -45.10
CA ARG A 344 12.98 39.92 -45.51
C ARG A 344 14.34 40.02 -44.83
N GLY A 345 15.12 38.95 -44.88
CA GLY A 345 16.45 38.91 -44.28
C GLY A 345 16.66 37.59 -43.58
N SER A 346 16.62 37.59 -42.25
CA SER A 346 16.77 36.40 -41.42
C SER A 346 15.47 36.10 -40.67
N VAL A 347 15.11 34.82 -40.53
CA VAL A 347 13.93 34.38 -39.79
C VAL A 347 14.30 33.48 -38.62
N TYR A 348 13.71 33.77 -37.47
CA TYR A 348 13.64 32.91 -36.31
C TYR A 348 12.25 32.30 -36.23
N VAL A 349 12.17 31.04 -35.81
CA VAL A 349 10.90 30.35 -35.55
C VAL A 349 10.86 29.96 -34.08
N LYS A 350 9.76 30.32 -33.42
CA LYS A 350 9.39 29.84 -32.09
C LYS A 350 8.22 28.89 -32.25
N THR A 351 8.41 27.66 -31.79
CA THR A 351 7.37 26.65 -31.74
C THR A 351 6.77 26.63 -30.34
N LEU A 352 5.46 26.72 -30.25
CA LEU A 352 4.68 26.62 -29.01
C LEU A 352 4.00 25.25 -28.96
N LEU A 353 4.17 24.57 -27.84
CA LEU A 353 3.68 23.23 -27.55
C LEU A 353 2.70 23.30 -26.38
N ARG A 354 1.57 22.61 -26.50
CA ARG A 354 0.51 22.65 -25.48
C ARG A 354 -0.18 21.31 -25.35
N SER A 355 -0.24 20.79 -24.12
CA SER A 355 -1.04 19.62 -23.77
C SER A 355 -2.50 20.00 -23.47
N ASP A 356 -3.39 19.02 -23.56
CA ASP A 356 -4.75 19.07 -23.02
C ASP A 356 -4.83 18.76 -21.50
N GLY A 357 -3.69 18.51 -20.86
CA GLY A 357 -3.56 18.14 -19.44
C GLY A 357 -3.39 16.65 -19.19
N THR A 358 -3.63 15.81 -20.20
CA THR A 358 -3.65 14.33 -20.09
C THR A 358 -2.72 13.63 -21.09
N THR A 359 -2.44 14.27 -22.23
CA THR A 359 -1.55 13.74 -23.27
C THR A 359 -0.34 14.65 -23.45
N PRO A 360 0.90 14.14 -23.52
CA PRO A 360 2.07 14.98 -23.78
C PRO A 360 1.97 15.72 -25.13
N CYS A 361 2.74 16.80 -25.27
CA CYS A 361 3.01 17.42 -26.56
C CYS A 361 4.52 17.40 -26.82
N GLU A 362 4.96 16.51 -27.70
CA GLU A 362 6.35 16.18 -28.03
C GLU A 362 6.61 16.48 -29.51
N LEU A 363 7.58 17.35 -29.78
CA LEU A 363 7.97 17.78 -31.12
C LEU A 363 9.28 17.09 -31.52
N ASP A 364 9.27 16.35 -32.61
CA ASP A 364 10.46 15.69 -33.14
C ASP A 364 11.25 16.61 -34.06
N SER A 365 10.56 17.24 -35.01
CA SER A 365 11.19 18.18 -35.95
C SER A 365 10.20 19.19 -36.52
N ILE A 366 10.75 20.30 -37.02
CA ILE A 366 10.04 21.27 -37.84
C ILE A 366 10.75 21.38 -39.19
N ASN A 367 9.99 21.55 -40.27
CA ASN A 367 10.54 21.84 -41.58
C ASN A 367 9.94 23.14 -42.10
N LEU A 368 10.80 24.13 -42.36
CA LEU A 368 10.43 25.41 -42.95
C LEU A 368 10.94 25.43 -44.38
N THR A 369 10.03 25.62 -45.33
CA THR A 369 10.35 25.68 -46.76
C THR A 369 10.20 27.10 -47.28
N GLY A 370 11.03 27.47 -48.26
CA GLY A 370 11.09 28.81 -48.81
C GLY A 370 12.28 28.98 -49.74
N ASN A 371 12.42 30.19 -50.30
CA ASN A 371 13.56 30.58 -51.12
C ASN A 371 14.52 31.45 -50.30
N THR A 372 15.82 31.19 -50.42
CA THR A 372 16.90 31.96 -49.76
C THR A 372 17.58 32.97 -50.68
N SER A 373 17.31 32.91 -51.99
CA SER A 373 17.94 33.75 -53.01
C SER A 373 17.25 35.10 -53.10
N PHE A 374 18.04 36.17 -52.96
CA PHE A 374 17.62 37.57 -52.99
C PHE A 374 17.68 38.19 -54.39
#